data_AF-A0A7Y3RN70-F1
#
_entry.id   AF-A0A7Y3RN70-F1
#
_cell.length_a   1.000
_cell.length_b   1.000
_cell.length_c   1.000
_cell.angle_alpha   90.00
_cell.angle_beta   90.00
_cell.angle_gamma   90.00
#
_symmetry.space_group_name_H-M   'P 1'
#
loop_
_entity.id
_entity.type
_entity.pdbx_description
1 polymer ?
#
loop_
_entity_poly.entity_id
_entity_poly.type
_entity_poly.pdbx_seq_one_letter_code
_entity_poly.pdbx_strand_id
1 'polypeptide(L)'
;MKEIASFYDVGEAQVAAGYLRSLGFNVTLPEQHALGAQPELRFAFGGYRLLVPDDDAVGAEAALNRIKRESHGPACPHCGERELRRERRIGIPLLHLLGGFLLPFARGADTFKCRHCGEVVSEDEIDEPEPEL
;
A
#
# COMPACT_ATOMS: atom_id res chain seq x y z
N MET A 1 -2.98 3.79 23.33
CA MET A 1 -2.95 4.05 21.87
C MET A 1 -2.44 2.79 21.22
N LYS A 2 -3.28 2.15 20.41
CA LYS A 2 -3.00 0.88 19.76
C LYS A 2 -2.92 1.06 18.25
N GLU A 3 -1.93 0.41 17.64
CA GLU A 3 -1.83 0.32 16.18
C GLU A 3 -2.88 -0.66 15.64
N ILE A 4 -3.64 -0.22 14.64
CA ILE A 4 -4.67 -1.04 13.98
C ILE A 4 -4.29 -1.43 12.54
N ALA A 5 -3.43 -0.64 11.87
CA ALA A 5 -2.99 -0.89 10.51
C ALA A 5 -1.75 -0.05 10.14
N SER A 6 -0.99 -0.53 9.16
CA SER A 6 0.17 0.14 8.57
C SER A 6 0.03 0.26 7.04
N PHE A 7 0.30 1.42 6.48
CA PHE A 7 0.21 1.69 5.03
C PHE A 7 1.55 2.19 4.48
N TYR A 8 1.90 1.82 3.24
CA TYR A 8 3.13 2.30 2.61
C TYR A 8 2.93 3.64 1.88
N ASP A 9 1.72 3.86 1.37
CA ASP A 9 1.34 5.09 0.70
C ASP A 9 0.65 6.06 1.66
N VAL A 10 0.99 7.35 1.50
CA VAL A 10 0.43 8.41 2.36
C VAL A 10 -1.03 8.69 2.04
N GLY A 11 -1.43 8.56 0.77
CA GLY A 11 -2.81 8.73 0.32
C GLY A 11 -3.70 7.64 0.90
N GLU A 12 -3.28 6.38 0.82
CA GLU A 12 -4.00 5.26 1.45
C GLU A 12 -4.17 5.47 2.97
N ALA A 13 -3.10 5.87 3.66
CA ALA A 13 -3.15 6.16 5.09
C ALA A 13 -4.14 7.28 5.43
N GLN A 14 -4.15 8.34 4.63
CA GLN A 14 -5.07 9.48 4.80
C GLN A 14 -6.53 9.10 4.51
N VAL A 15 -6.78 8.30 3.48
CA VAL A 15 -8.13 7.80 3.15
C VAL A 15 -8.66 6.92 4.29
N ALA A 16 -7.85 5.97 4.76
CA ALA A 16 -8.22 5.11 5.89
C ALA A 16 -8.49 5.92 7.16
N ALA A 17 -7.63 6.89 7.48
CA ALA A 17 -7.83 7.76 8.65
C ALA A 17 -9.06 8.65 8.49
N GLY A 18 -9.32 9.18 7.30
CA GLY A 18 -10.51 9.99 7.01
C GLY A 18 -11.80 9.19 7.18
N TYR A 19 -11.82 7.94 6.70
CA TYR A 19 -12.96 7.03 6.89
C TYR A 19 -13.22 6.74 8.37
N LEU A 20 -12.20 6.37 9.14
CA LEU A 20 -12.39 6.08 10.56
C LEU A 20 -12.83 7.31 11.34
N ARG A 21 -12.32 8.50 10.99
CA ARG A 21 -12.77 9.77 11.58
C ARG A 21 -14.22 10.10 11.23
N SER A 22 -14.71 9.76 10.03
CA SER A 22 -16.11 9.99 9.66
C SER A 22 -17.07 9.08 10.44
N LEU A 23 -16.60 7.93 10.92
CA LEU A 23 -17.31 7.06 11.85
C LEU A 23 -17.21 7.52 13.32
N GLY A 24 -16.46 8.59 13.60
CA GLY A 24 -16.29 9.15 14.94
C GLY A 24 -15.08 8.63 15.72
N PHE A 25 -14.23 7.78 15.12
CA PHE A 25 -13.04 7.29 15.81
C PHE A 25 -11.92 8.35 15.86
N ASN A 26 -11.25 8.44 16.99
CA ASN A 26 -10.09 9.33 17.14
C ASN A 26 -8.82 8.68 16.58
N VAL A 27 -8.51 8.95 15.31
CA VAL A 27 -7.35 8.36 14.61
C VAL A 27 -6.17 9.33 14.50
N THR A 28 -5.00 8.85 14.89
CA THR A 28 -3.72 9.56 14.79
C THR A 28 -2.78 8.88 13.80
N LEU A 29 -2.07 9.69 13.01
CA LEU A 29 -1.00 9.29 12.08
C LEU A 29 0.31 9.97 12.51
N PRO A 30 1.06 9.41 13.48
CA PRO A 30 2.23 10.08 14.05
C PRO A 30 3.31 10.38 13.00
N GLU A 31 3.50 9.45 12.08
CA GLU A 31 4.59 9.49 11.11
C GLU A 31 4.28 10.37 9.89
N GLN A 32 3.08 10.95 9.79
CA GLN A 32 2.66 11.72 8.62
C GLN A 32 3.62 12.88 8.31
N HIS A 33 4.05 13.62 9.33
CA HIS A 33 4.96 14.74 9.17
C HIS A 33 6.41 14.29 8.96
N ALA A 34 6.87 13.27 9.70
CA ALA A 34 8.25 12.77 9.62
C ALA A 34 8.53 12.08 8.26
N LEU A 35 7.66 11.17 7.83
CA LEU A 35 7.78 10.46 6.54
C LEU A 35 7.36 11.32 5.35
N GLY A 36 6.65 12.41 5.58
CA GLY A 36 6.41 13.44 4.57
C GLY A 36 7.66 14.26 4.27
N ALA A 37 8.48 14.56 5.30
CA ALA A 37 9.71 15.30 5.15
C ALA A 37 10.89 14.43 4.63
N GLN A 38 10.94 13.15 5.01
CA GLN A 38 12.02 12.22 4.64
C GLN A 38 11.43 10.90 4.11
N PRO A 39 11.08 10.84 2.82
CA PRO A 39 10.48 9.64 2.23
C PRO A 39 11.39 8.40 2.28
N GLU A 40 12.71 8.56 2.36
CA GLU A 40 13.64 7.42 2.42
C GLU A 40 13.46 6.58 3.71
N LEU A 41 12.94 7.21 4.77
CA LEU A 41 12.72 6.56 6.06
C LEU A 41 11.47 5.66 6.09
N ARG A 42 10.62 5.67 5.04
CA ARG A 42 9.39 4.85 5.01
C ARG A 42 9.65 3.37 5.23
N PHE A 43 10.77 2.86 4.72
CA PHE A 43 11.17 1.45 4.91
C PHE A 43 11.61 1.17 6.34
N ALA A 44 12.31 2.10 6.99
CA ALA A 44 12.82 1.94 8.35
C ALA A 44 11.70 1.98 9.41
N PHE A 45 10.64 2.75 9.16
CA PHE A 45 9.51 2.90 10.10
C PHE A 45 8.34 1.94 9.84
N GLY A 46 8.42 1.10 8.80
CA GLY A 46 7.33 0.18 8.44
C GLY A 46 6.11 0.85 7.80
N GLY A 47 6.27 2.09 7.32
CA GLY A 47 5.21 2.89 6.71
C GLY A 47 4.49 3.84 7.68
N TYR A 48 3.31 4.29 7.27
CA TYR A 48 2.41 5.16 8.02
C TYR A 48 1.50 4.31 8.90
N ARG A 49 1.58 4.48 10.23
CA ARG A 49 0.79 3.69 11.19
C ARG A 49 -0.47 4.42 11.58
N LEU A 50 -1.60 3.73 11.59
CA LEU A 50 -2.83 4.23 12.18
C LEU A 50 -2.91 3.81 13.64
N LEU A 51 -2.96 4.81 14.52
CA LEU A 51 -3.14 4.63 15.95
C LEU A 51 -4.51 5.13 16.38
N VAL A 52 -5.15 4.37 17.25
CA VAL A 52 -6.46 4.68 17.87
C VAL A 52 -6.35 4.50 19.39
N PRO A 53 -7.14 5.20 20.22
CA PRO A 53 -7.29 4.87 21.63
C PRO A 53 -7.60 3.39 21.85
N ASP A 54 -7.12 2.83 22.96
CA ASP A 54 -7.23 1.38 23.21
C ASP A 54 -8.69 0.94 23.36
N ASP A 55 -9.53 1.84 23.88
CA ASP A 55 -10.97 1.64 24.06
C ASP A 55 -11.72 1.46 22.72
N ASP A 56 -11.26 2.15 21.67
CA ASP A 56 -11.90 2.19 20.34
C ASP A 56 -11.27 1.21 19.35
N ALA A 57 -10.15 0.58 19.72
CA ALA A 57 -9.34 -0.20 18.78
C ALA A 57 -10.11 -1.36 18.13
N VAL A 58 -10.96 -2.06 18.90
CA VAL A 58 -11.74 -3.20 18.40
C VAL A 58 -12.78 -2.74 17.36
N GLY A 59 -13.46 -1.62 17.64
CA GLY A 59 -14.47 -1.06 16.73
C GLY A 59 -13.85 -0.52 15.45
N ALA A 60 -12.73 0.19 15.57
CA ALA A 60 -12.01 0.73 14.41
C ALA A 60 -11.43 -0.38 13.53
N GLU A 61 -10.88 -1.44 14.12
CA GLU A 61 -10.36 -2.60 13.39
C GLU A 61 -11.48 -3.33 12.62
N ALA A 62 -12.65 -3.52 13.24
CA ALA A 62 -13.80 -4.12 12.58
C ALA A 62 -14.30 -3.28 11.40
N ALA A 63 -14.37 -1.95 11.56
CA ALA A 63 -14.79 -1.04 10.49
C ALA A 63 -13.79 -1.05 9.32
N LEU A 64 -12.49 -1.06 9.60
CA LEU A 64 -11.45 -1.11 8.57
C LEU A 64 -11.51 -2.43 7.79
N ASN A 65 -11.71 -3.55 8.48
CA ASN A 65 -11.82 -4.87 7.86
C ASN A 65 -13.05 -5.00 6.95
N ARG A 66 -14.14 -4.28 7.26
CA ARG A 66 -15.32 -4.23 6.38
C ARG A 66 -14.99 -3.61 5.03
N ILE A 67 -14.34 -2.45 5.01
CA ILE A 67 -13.91 -1.82 3.74
C ILE A 67 -12.94 -2.72 2.99
N LYS A 68 -11.97 -3.33 3.67
CA LYS A 68 -10.99 -4.20 2.99
C LYS A 68 -11.69 -5.31 2.20
N ARG A 69 -12.77 -5.90 2.75
CA ARG A 69 -13.58 -6.91 2.05
C ARG A 69 -14.42 -6.34 0.91
N GLU A 70 -14.94 -5.12 1.08
CA GLU A 70 -15.72 -4.40 0.07
C GLU A 70 -14.84 -3.77 -1.03
N SER A 71 -13.51 -3.78 -0.88
CA SER A 71 -12.59 -3.21 -1.88
C SER A 71 -12.59 -4.05 -3.16
N HIS A 72 -12.93 -3.42 -4.29
CA HIS A 72 -12.98 -4.06 -5.61
C HIS A 72 -11.61 -4.12 -6.30
N GLY A 73 -10.54 -4.24 -5.51
CA GLY A 73 -9.19 -4.42 -6.07
C GLY A 73 -9.03 -5.80 -6.71
N PRO A 74 -8.05 -5.95 -7.61
CA PRO A 74 -7.75 -7.23 -8.21
C PRO A 74 -7.37 -8.26 -7.16
N ALA A 75 -7.94 -9.44 -7.28
CA ALA A 75 -7.62 -10.57 -6.42
C ALA A 75 -6.36 -11.27 -6.92
N CYS A 76 -5.55 -11.79 -6.00
CA CYS A 76 -4.44 -12.66 -6.37
C CYS A 76 -4.99 -13.91 -7.09
N PRO A 77 -4.51 -14.25 -8.31
CA PRO A 77 -5.00 -15.41 -9.05
C PRO A 77 -4.71 -16.74 -8.35
N HIS A 78 -3.74 -16.77 -7.43
CA HIS A 78 -3.35 -17.99 -6.72
C HIS A 78 -4.12 -18.23 -5.41
N CYS A 79 -4.47 -17.18 -4.66
CA CYS A 79 -5.11 -17.34 -3.34
C CYS A 79 -6.42 -16.57 -3.16
N GLY A 80 -6.81 -15.74 -4.12
CA GLY A 80 -8.03 -14.92 -4.06
C GLY A 80 -7.96 -13.72 -3.11
N GLU A 81 -6.87 -13.56 -2.35
CA GLU A 81 -6.68 -12.42 -1.45
C GLU A 81 -6.43 -11.13 -2.22
N ARG A 82 -6.99 -10.01 -1.76
CA ARG A 82 -6.92 -8.70 -2.44
C ARG A 82 -5.80 -7.79 -1.91
N GLU A 83 -5.01 -8.27 -0.95
CA GLU A 83 -3.83 -7.56 -0.44
C GLU A 83 -2.59 -7.79 -1.33
N LEU A 84 -2.54 -7.07 -2.46
CA LEU A 84 -1.38 -7.01 -3.35
C LEU A 84 -0.47 -5.82 -3.00
N ARG A 85 0.83 -6.05 -2.89
CA ARG A 85 1.85 -5.00 -2.63
C ARG A 85 2.60 -4.70 -3.91
N ARG A 86 2.54 -3.47 -4.41
CA ARG A 86 3.36 -3.04 -5.55
C ARG A 86 4.84 -3.01 -5.15
N GLU A 87 5.64 -3.81 -5.83
CA GLU A 87 7.09 -3.86 -5.69
C GLU A 87 7.73 -3.22 -6.92
N ARG A 88 8.13 -1.94 -6.78
CA ARG A 88 8.94 -1.29 -7.80
C ARG A 88 10.36 -1.82 -7.72
N ARG A 89 10.74 -2.67 -8.68
CA ARG A 89 12.16 -2.95 -8.92
C ARG A 89 12.81 -1.66 -9.43
N ILE A 90 13.51 -0.95 -8.55
CA ILE A 90 14.46 0.08 -8.95
C ILE A 90 15.65 -0.65 -9.57
N GLY A 91 15.53 -1.02 -10.84
CA GLY A 91 16.66 -1.48 -11.62
C GLY A 91 17.62 -0.32 -11.79
N ILE A 92 18.63 -0.23 -10.92
CA ILE A 92 19.78 0.66 -11.14
C ILE A 92 20.52 0.05 -12.33
N PRO A 93 20.56 0.70 -13.52
CA PRO A 93 21.33 0.17 -14.62
C PRO A 93 22.77 0.66 -14.36
N LEU A 94 23.48 -0.07 -13.50
CA LEU A 94 24.89 0.19 -13.18
C LEU A 94 25.78 0.13 -14.45
N LEU A 95 25.24 -0.38 -15.56
CA LEU A 95 25.92 -0.50 -16.84
C LEU A 95 25.86 0.77 -17.74
N HIS A 96 25.23 1.87 -17.31
CA HIS A 96 25.21 3.11 -18.14
C HIS A 96 26.45 4.01 -17.97
N LEU A 97 27.37 3.69 -17.06
CA LEU A 97 28.59 4.50 -16.86
C LEU A 97 29.72 4.20 -17.86
N LEU A 98 29.65 3.11 -18.63
CA LEU A 98 30.73 2.69 -19.54
C LEU A 98 30.32 2.56 -21.01
N GLY A 99 29.03 2.57 -21.36
CA GLY A 99 28.61 2.36 -22.73
C GLY A 99 27.21 2.89 -23.03
N GLY A 100 27.16 4.04 -23.69
CA GLY A 100 26.04 4.35 -24.57
C GLY A 100 24.81 4.96 -23.90
N PHE A 101 24.70 6.26 -24.10
CA PHE A 101 23.56 7.16 -23.98
C PHE A 101 22.36 6.78 -24.90
N LEU A 102 22.15 5.50 -25.22
CA LEU A 102 21.22 5.08 -26.29
C LEU A 102 20.11 4.09 -25.90
N LEU A 103 19.97 3.73 -24.62
CA LEU A 103 18.80 2.96 -24.16
C LEU A 103 18.07 3.70 -23.05
N PRO A 104 17.34 4.77 -23.36
CA PRO A 104 16.45 5.36 -22.40
C PRO A 104 15.16 4.52 -22.37
N PHE A 105 14.58 4.33 -21.17
CA PHE A 105 13.19 3.87 -20.98
C PHE A 105 12.88 2.37 -21.11
N ALA A 106 13.69 1.48 -20.55
CA ALA A 106 13.09 0.24 -20.04
C ALA A 106 12.19 0.63 -18.85
N ARG A 107 10.90 0.91 -19.10
CA ARG A 107 9.88 1.05 -18.06
C ARG A 107 9.96 -0.22 -17.22
N GLY A 108 10.37 -0.11 -15.96
CA GLY A 108 10.29 -1.24 -15.05
C GLY A 108 8.82 -1.64 -14.96
N ALA A 109 8.49 -2.87 -15.35
CA ALA A 109 7.15 -3.40 -15.15
C ALA A 109 6.86 -3.35 -13.65
N ASP A 110 5.76 -2.69 -13.26
CA ASP A 110 5.32 -2.70 -11.87
C ASP A 110 4.88 -4.14 -11.56
N THR A 111 5.63 -4.83 -10.70
CA THR A 111 5.28 -6.17 -10.22
C THR A 111 4.52 -6.06 -8.92
N PHE A 112 3.44 -6.82 -8.75
CA PHE A 112 2.67 -6.90 -7.52
C PHE A 112 3.00 -8.18 -6.78
N LYS A 113 3.17 -8.12 -5.47
CA LYS A 113 3.42 -9.29 -4.63
C LYS A 113 2.30 -9.48 -3.63
N CYS A 114 1.64 -10.63 -3.64
CA CYS A 114 0.59 -10.93 -2.66
C CYS A 114 1.19 -11.05 -1.24
N ARG A 115 0.57 -10.41 -0.24
CA ARG A 115 1.03 -10.51 1.16
C ARG A 115 0.72 -11.85 1.82
N HIS A 116 -0.29 -12.57 1.32
CA HIS A 116 -0.74 -13.83 1.92
C HIS A 116 0.02 -15.05 1.39
N CYS A 117 0.09 -15.22 0.07
CA CYS A 117 0.79 -16.36 -0.54
C CYS A 117 2.19 -16.05 -1.06
N GLY A 118 2.55 -14.76 -1.21
CA GLY A 118 3.86 -14.35 -1.73
C GLY A 118 4.00 -14.40 -3.26
N GLU A 119 2.93 -14.76 -3.98
CA GLU A 119 2.90 -14.82 -5.46
C GLU A 119 3.19 -13.45 -6.07
N VAL A 120 3.97 -13.42 -7.14
CA VAL A 120 4.31 -12.19 -7.87
C VAL A 120 3.47 -12.13 -9.14
N VAL A 121 2.50 -11.23 -9.16
CA VAL A 121 1.59 -10.98 -10.27
C VAL A 121 2.13 -9.78 -11.07
N SER A 122 2.29 -9.92 -12.38
CA SER A 122 2.65 -8.78 -13.23
C SER A 122 1.43 -7.88 -13.48
N GLU A 123 1.60 -6.57 -13.68
CA GLU A 123 0.49 -5.65 -13.97
C GLU A 123 -0.33 -6.09 -15.19
N ASP A 124 0.28 -6.79 -16.14
CA ASP A 124 -0.36 -7.31 -17.34
C ASP A 124 -1.30 -8.52 -17.08
N GLU A 125 -1.20 -9.17 -15.91
CA GLU A 125 -2.01 -10.33 -15.50
C GLU A 125 -3.16 -9.95 -14.56
N ILE A 126 -3.30 -8.65 -14.27
CA ILE A 126 -4.32 -8.13 -13.38
C ILE A 126 -5.57 -7.83 -14.22
N ASP A 127 -6.58 -8.71 -14.15
CA ASP A 127 -7.91 -8.41 -14.69
C ASP A 127 -8.46 -7.18 -13.96
N GLU A 128 -8.48 -6.04 -14.67
CA GLU A 128 -9.21 -4.86 -14.22
C GLU A 128 -10.69 -5.24 -14.11
N PRO A 129 -11.35 -4.98 -12.97
CA PRO A 129 -12.79 -5.15 -12.91
C PRO A 129 -13.41 -4.22 -13.96
N GLU A 130 -14.09 -4.80 -14.95
CA GLU A 130 -14.89 -4.03 -15.91
C GLU A 130 -15.82 -3.10 -15.11
N PRO A 131 -15.82 -1.78 -15.41
CA PRO A 131 -16.73 -0.87 -14.74
C PRO A 131 -18.17 -1.25 -15.14
N GLU A 132 -18.96 -1.72 -14.18
CA GLU A 132 -20.42 -1.82 -14.34
C GLU A 132 -20.97 -0.39 -14.53
N LEU A 133 -21.33 -0.09 -15.79
CA LEU A 133 -21.99 1.16 -16.23
C LEU A 133 -23.48 1.17 -15.89
#